data_AF-A0A847PEB7-F1
#
_entry.id   AF-A0A847PEB7-F1
#
_cell.length_a   1.000
_cell.length_b   1.000
_cell.length_c   1.000
_cell.angle_alpha   90.00
_cell.angle_beta   90.00
_cell.angle_gamma   90.00
#
_symmetry.space_group_name_H-M   'P 1'
#
loop_
_entity.id
_entity.type
_entity.pdbx_description
1 polymer ?
#
loop_
_entity_poly.entity_id
_entity_poly.type
_entity_poly.pdbx_seq_one_letter_code
_entity_poly.pdbx_strand_id
1 'polypeptide(L)'
;MAKSNVGLSNREKIAVLMVALGNDIAAEVYKKLDDSAIELITLEIANLRKVTPEVKLEVMKEAQEILMAREFMARGGVEYARDILERALGPERAQNLLTRITASLQVRPFDFMRHTDPQQVLGFIQGEHPQTIALILSYLEPPQAAMIISGLPAVMQAEVAKRIARMDRITPEVLREVERVLERKLSTVMGQDFTMAGGIDAVVGIINSADRTTERNIMEYLEENDPELAEEIKKRLFVFEDIIRLDDRSLQRVLREVDMKELGLALKGATEELRAKFFKNMSKRAAEMLQEDMDYMGPVRVKDVEDAQQKVVNVIRGLEEKGEIIISSGAEDELVV
;
A
#
# COMPACT_ATOMS: atom_id res chain seq x y z
N MET A 1 -29.50 12.29 -9.14
CA MET A 1 -30.45 11.24 -8.75
C MET A 1 -31.82 11.60 -9.30
N ALA A 2 -32.21 11.04 -10.44
CA ALA A 2 -33.56 11.19 -10.98
C ALA A 2 -34.35 9.91 -10.68
N LYS A 3 -35.42 10.04 -9.87
CA LYS A 3 -36.39 8.98 -9.65
C LYS A 3 -37.32 8.94 -10.87
N SER A 4 -37.27 7.87 -11.65
CA SER A 4 -38.36 7.51 -12.56
C SER A 4 -38.93 6.18 -12.09
N ASN A 5 -40.12 6.27 -11.50
CA ASN A 5 -40.76 5.22 -10.72
C ASN A 5 -41.94 4.67 -11.53
N VAL A 6 -41.66 3.91 -12.59
CA VAL A 6 -42.59 2.85 -12.98
C VAL A 6 -42.39 1.76 -11.95
N GLY A 7 -43.43 1.41 -11.20
CA GLY A 7 -43.39 0.40 -10.12
C GLY A 7 -43.12 -1.03 -10.60
N LEU A 8 -42.27 -1.21 -11.60
CA LEU A 8 -41.79 -2.47 -12.12
C LEU A 8 -40.61 -2.94 -11.27
N SER A 9 -40.67 -4.20 -10.88
CA SER A 9 -39.55 -4.93 -10.32
C SER A 9 -38.41 -5.06 -11.36
N ASN A 10 -37.19 -5.29 -10.88
CA ASN A 10 -36.03 -5.51 -11.77
C ASN A 10 -36.25 -6.67 -12.74
N ARG A 11 -37.03 -7.69 -12.34
CA ARG A 11 -37.36 -8.85 -13.16
C ARG A 11 -38.26 -8.47 -14.32
N GLU A 12 -39.30 -7.68 -14.05
CA GLU A 12 -40.20 -7.15 -15.07
C GLU A 12 -39.47 -6.19 -16.01
N LYS A 13 -38.54 -5.37 -15.50
CA LYS A 13 -37.69 -4.51 -16.34
C LYS A 13 -36.82 -5.31 -17.29
N ILE A 14 -36.22 -6.41 -16.84
CA ILE A 14 -35.43 -7.31 -17.70
C ILE A 14 -36.32 -7.92 -18.79
N ALA A 15 -37.52 -8.40 -18.43
CA ALA A 15 -38.47 -8.92 -19.41
C ALA A 15 -38.85 -7.87 -20.46
N VAL A 16 -39.14 -6.63 -20.03
CA VAL A 16 -39.43 -5.50 -20.93
C VAL A 16 -38.24 -5.19 -21.82
N LEU A 17 -37.01 -5.22 -21.29
CA LEU A 17 -35.78 -5.01 -22.06
C LEU A 17 -35.58 -6.09 -23.13
N MET A 18 -35.78 -7.36 -22.79
CA MET A 18 -35.66 -8.47 -23.75
C MET A 18 -36.68 -8.35 -24.88
N VAL A 19 -37.93 -7.96 -24.58
CA VAL A 19 -38.94 -7.66 -25.59
C VAL A 19 -38.57 -6.40 -26.40
N ALA A 20 -37.95 -5.41 -25.76
CA ALA A 20 -37.55 -4.17 -26.40
C ALA A 20 -36.46 -4.36 -27.47
N LEU A 21 -35.49 -5.24 -27.18
CA LEU A 21 -34.37 -5.62 -28.04
C LEU A 21 -34.80 -6.43 -29.27
N GLY A 22 -35.96 -7.08 -29.21
CA GLY A 22 -36.48 -7.92 -30.29
C GLY A 22 -35.87 -9.32 -30.30
N ASN A 23 -36.51 -10.22 -31.04
CA ASN A 23 -36.29 -11.67 -30.94
C ASN A 23 -34.85 -12.09 -31.24
N ASP A 24 -34.22 -11.49 -32.27
CA ASP A 24 -32.88 -11.91 -32.71
C ASP A 24 -31.80 -11.56 -31.67
N ILE A 25 -31.83 -10.33 -31.15
CA ILE A 25 -30.86 -9.87 -30.15
C ILE A 25 -31.13 -10.55 -28.81
N ALA A 26 -32.41 -10.67 -28.41
CA ALA A 26 -32.77 -11.38 -27.20
C ALA A 26 -32.27 -12.83 -27.24
N ALA A 27 -32.39 -13.53 -28.37
CA ALA A 27 -31.91 -14.91 -28.52
C ALA A 27 -30.39 -15.04 -28.29
N GLU A 28 -29.59 -14.09 -28.77
CA GLU A 28 -28.14 -14.08 -28.50
C GLU A 28 -27.83 -13.85 -27.02
N VAL A 29 -28.62 -13.04 -26.33
CA VAL A 29 -28.50 -12.86 -24.88
C VAL A 29 -28.87 -14.14 -24.14
N TYR A 30 -29.96 -14.82 -24.51
CA TYR A 30 -30.40 -16.09 -23.92
C TYR A 30 -29.30 -17.17 -23.98
N LYS A 31 -28.51 -17.24 -25.05
CA LYS A 31 -27.38 -18.19 -25.19
C LYS A 31 -26.28 -18.02 -24.15
N LYS A 32 -26.23 -16.89 -23.45
CA LYS A 32 -25.20 -16.54 -22.46
C LYS A 32 -25.70 -16.64 -21.02
N LEU A 33 -26.96 -16.99 -20.81
CA LEU A 33 -27.58 -17.11 -19.49
C LEU A 33 -27.59 -18.56 -19.03
N ASP A 34 -27.63 -18.77 -17.71
CA ASP A 34 -27.85 -20.09 -17.12
C ASP A 34 -29.33 -20.48 -17.16
N ASP A 35 -29.62 -21.77 -17.00
CA ASP A 35 -30.97 -22.33 -17.09
C ASP A 35 -31.96 -21.68 -16.11
N SER A 36 -31.48 -21.29 -14.92
CA SER A 36 -32.30 -20.66 -13.89
C SER A 36 -32.74 -19.25 -14.27
N ALA A 37 -31.84 -18.48 -14.87
CA ALA A 37 -32.12 -17.14 -15.39
C ALA A 37 -33.02 -17.19 -16.61
N ILE A 38 -32.81 -18.16 -17.51
CA ILE A 38 -33.66 -18.40 -18.68
C ILE A 38 -35.09 -18.66 -18.25
N GLU A 39 -35.32 -19.58 -17.30
CA GLU A 39 -36.65 -19.93 -16.82
C GLU A 39 -37.37 -18.71 -16.21
N LEU A 40 -36.67 -17.99 -15.34
CA LEU A 40 -37.20 -16.82 -14.66
C LEU A 40 -37.56 -15.69 -15.64
N ILE A 41 -36.68 -15.36 -16.58
CA ILE A 41 -36.93 -14.28 -17.55
C ILE A 41 -38.04 -14.68 -18.53
N THR A 42 -38.10 -15.95 -18.94
CA THR A 42 -39.16 -16.45 -19.82
C THR A 42 -40.53 -16.36 -19.16
N LEU A 43 -40.62 -16.72 -17.87
CA LEU A 43 -41.86 -16.61 -17.10
C LEU A 43 -42.34 -15.15 -17.00
N GLU A 44 -41.42 -14.22 -16.74
CA GLU A 44 -41.75 -12.80 -16.66
C GLU A 44 -42.21 -12.25 -18.01
N ILE A 45 -41.54 -12.62 -19.11
CA ILE A 45 -41.96 -12.24 -20.48
C ILE A 45 -43.37 -12.79 -20.78
N ALA A 46 -43.67 -14.03 -20.40
CA ALA A 46 -44.99 -14.62 -20.61
C ALA A 46 -46.09 -13.90 -19.81
N ASN A 47 -45.75 -13.35 -18.63
CA ASN A 47 -46.66 -12.58 -17.80
C ASN A 47 -46.82 -11.11 -18.23
N LEU A 48 -45.98 -10.61 -19.15
CA LEU A 48 -46.11 -9.26 -19.70
C LEU A 48 -47.35 -9.16 -20.62
N ARG A 49 -48.39 -8.49 -20.13
CA ARG A 49 -49.65 -8.33 -20.89
C ARG A 49 -49.54 -7.27 -21.99
N LYS A 50 -49.14 -6.05 -21.63
CA LYS A 50 -49.02 -4.92 -22.56
C LYS A 50 -47.95 -3.95 -22.07
N VAL A 51 -46.93 -3.74 -22.89
CA VAL A 51 -45.87 -2.76 -22.64
C VAL A 51 -46.18 -1.52 -23.45
N THR A 52 -46.31 -0.36 -22.80
CA THR A 52 -46.51 0.90 -23.53
C THR A 52 -45.18 1.44 -24.07
N PRO A 53 -45.19 2.25 -25.15
CA PRO A 53 -43.97 2.84 -25.71
C PRO A 53 -43.16 3.64 -24.68
N GLU A 54 -43.83 4.28 -23.72
CA GLU A 54 -43.22 5.08 -22.66
C GLU A 54 -42.42 4.19 -21.70
N VAL A 55 -43.02 3.08 -21.26
CA VAL A 55 -42.37 2.08 -20.39
C VAL A 55 -41.18 1.44 -21.09
N LYS A 56 -41.34 1.10 -22.38
CA LYS A 56 -40.23 0.57 -23.19
C LYS A 56 -39.07 1.56 -23.26
N LEU A 57 -39.35 2.83 -23.52
CA LEU A 57 -38.33 3.87 -23.64
C LEU A 57 -37.60 4.11 -22.31
N GLU A 58 -38.32 4.09 -21.19
CA GLU A 58 -37.75 4.31 -19.87
C GLU A 58 -36.80 3.17 -19.46
N VAL A 59 -37.22 1.92 -19.64
CA VAL A 59 -36.39 0.75 -19.37
C VAL A 59 -35.13 0.73 -20.25
N MET A 60 -35.25 1.12 -21.52
CA MET A 60 -34.10 1.24 -22.43
C MET A 60 -33.11 2.32 -21.99
N LYS A 61 -33.60 3.47 -21.51
CA LYS A 61 -32.74 4.54 -20.97
C LYS A 61 -32.02 4.11 -19.71
N GLU A 62 -32.71 3.47 -18.77
CA GLU A 62 -32.11 2.94 -17.55
C GLU A 62 -31.04 1.89 -17.86
N ALA A 63 -31.31 0.98 -18.80
CA ALA A 63 -30.32 0.01 -19.27
C ALA A 63 -29.10 0.69 -19.90
N GLN A 64 -29.31 1.71 -20.73
CA GLN A 64 -28.23 2.49 -21.34
C GLN A 64 -27.37 3.21 -20.30
N GLU A 65 -27.96 3.81 -19.27
CA GLU A 65 -27.23 4.47 -18.17
C GLU A 65 -26.37 3.47 -17.39
N ILE A 66 -26.88 2.27 -17.12
CA ILE A 66 -26.13 1.19 -16.44
C ILE A 66 -24.97 0.70 -17.32
N LEU A 67 -25.21 0.53 -18.63
CA LEU A 67 -24.17 0.11 -19.58
C LEU A 67 -23.08 1.18 -19.70
N MET A 68 -23.44 2.45 -19.81
CA MET A 68 -22.49 3.56 -19.84
C MET A 68 -21.69 3.65 -18.54
N ALA A 69 -22.34 3.54 -17.38
CA ALA A 69 -21.65 3.52 -16.10
C ALA A 69 -20.63 2.38 -16.01
N ARG A 70 -20.93 1.19 -16.59
CA ARG A 70 -19.96 0.09 -16.73
C ARG A 70 -18.87 0.37 -17.75
N GLU A 71 -19.15 0.98 -18.90
CA GLU A 71 -18.14 1.36 -19.88
C GLU A 71 -17.15 2.40 -19.33
N PHE A 72 -17.60 3.33 -18.49
CA PHE A 72 -16.74 4.29 -17.79
C PHE A 72 -15.96 3.67 -16.62
N MET A 73 -16.46 2.57 -16.02
CA MET A 73 -15.75 1.83 -14.97
C MET A 73 -14.84 0.71 -15.50
N ALA A 74 -14.91 0.34 -16.78
CA ALA A 74 -14.26 -0.89 -17.31
C ALA A 74 -13.42 -0.73 -18.59
N ARG A 75 -12.77 0.43 -18.82
CA ARG A 75 -11.72 0.53 -19.85
C ARG A 75 -10.44 1.16 -19.32
N GLY A 76 -9.81 0.45 -18.39
CA GLY A 76 -8.36 0.48 -18.17
C GLY A 76 -7.82 -0.93 -18.42
N GLY A 77 -6.63 -1.07 -19.03
CA GLY A 77 -5.99 -2.37 -19.28
C GLY A 77 -5.25 -2.46 -20.62
N VAL A 78 -4.45 -3.53 -20.78
CA VAL A 78 -3.58 -3.74 -21.95
C VAL A 78 -4.37 -3.84 -23.26
N GLU A 79 -5.59 -4.39 -23.24
CA GLU A 79 -6.46 -4.49 -24.44
C GLU A 79 -7.01 -3.12 -24.87
N TYR A 80 -7.36 -2.24 -23.94
CA TYR A 80 -7.79 -0.89 -24.26
C TYR A 80 -6.63 -0.03 -24.78
N ALA A 81 -5.47 -0.14 -24.14
CA ALA A 81 -4.24 0.47 -24.64
C ALA A 81 -3.88 -0.06 -26.03
N ARG A 82 -4.11 -1.36 -26.29
CA ARG A 82 -3.91 -1.98 -27.60
C ARG A 82 -4.80 -1.37 -28.66
N ASP A 83 -6.10 -1.27 -28.40
CA ASP A 83 -7.06 -0.74 -29.37
C ASP A 83 -6.77 0.75 -29.69
N ILE A 84 -6.32 1.52 -28.70
CA ILE A 84 -5.86 2.91 -28.90
C ILE A 84 -4.59 2.94 -29.75
N LEU A 85 -3.58 2.13 -29.40
CA LEU A 85 -2.29 2.12 -30.10
C LEU A 85 -2.43 1.63 -31.54
N GLU A 86 -3.25 0.61 -31.80
CA GLU A 86 -3.49 0.08 -33.14
C GLU A 86 -4.15 1.14 -34.03
N ARG A 87 -5.13 1.89 -33.50
CA ARG A 87 -5.80 2.97 -34.23
C ARG A 87 -4.91 4.19 -34.45
N ALA A 88 -4.05 4.52 -33.49
CA ALA A 88 -3.20 5.72 -33.54
C ALA A 88 -1.92 5.53 -34.36
N LEU A 89 -1.32 4.33 -34.32
CA LEU A 89 0.03 4.08 -34.82
C LEU A 89 0.12 2.95 -35.86
N GLY A 90 -0.99 2.24 -36.10
CA GLY A 90 -1.06 1.06 -36.96
C GLY A 90 -0.66 -0.23 -36.23
N PRO A 91 -1.07 -1.40 -36.76
CA PRO A 91 -1.00 -2.68 -36.04
C PRO A 91 0.42 -3.11 -35.70
N GLU A 92 1.40 -2.94 -36.60
CA GLU A 92 2.79 -3.34 -36.32
C GLU A 92 3.46 -2.52 -35.21
N ARG A 93 3.29 -1.19 -35.22
CA ARG A 93 3.88 -0.31 -34.20
C ARG A 93 3.20 -0.49 -32.85
N ALA A 94 1.89 -0.68 -32.85
CA ALA A 94 1.13 -0.98 -31.67
C ALA A 94 1.58 -2.30 -31.04
N GLN A 95 1.71 -3.37 -31.83
CA GLN A 95 2.20 -4.66 -31.36
C GLN A 95 3.59 -4.53 -30.72
N ASN A 96 4.52 -3.84 -31.38
CA ASN A 96 5.88 -3.64 -30.85
C ASN A 96 5.92 -2.83 -29.54
N LEU A 97 5.05 -1.84 -29.37
CA LEU A 97 4.92 -1.06 -28.13
C LEU A 97 4.26 -1.88 -27.03
N LEU A 98 3.20 -2.62 -27.35
CA LEU A 98 2.53 -3.51 -26.42
C LEU A 98 3.43 -4.64 -25.96
N THR A 99 4.22 -5.25 -26.84
CA THR A 99 5.18 -6.30 -26.45
C THR A 99 6.21 -5.74 -25.47
N ARG A 100 6.69 -4.51 -25.67
CA ARG A 100 7.64 -3.86 -24.78
C ARG A 100 7.03 -3.51 -23.42
N ILE A 101 5.81 -2.98 -23.42
CA ILE A 101 5.06 -2.62 -22.20
C ILE A 101 4.63 -3.88 -21.45
N THR A 102 4.20 -4.92 -22.16
CA THR A 102 3.86 -6.23 -21.58
C THR A 102 5.10 -6.92 -21.04
N ALA A 103 6.26 -6.82 -21.71
CA ALA A 103 7.52 -7.33 -21.17
C ALA A 103 8.01 -6.56 -19.92
N SER A 104 7.61 -5.29 -19.76
CA SER A 104 7.83 -4.55 -18.50
C SER A 104 6.76 -4.81 -17.43
N LEU A 105 5.58 -5.32 -17.82
CA LEU A 105 4.47 -5.65 -16.92
C LEU A 105 4.41 -7.14 -16.54
N GLN A 106 5.08 -8.02 -17.28
CA GLN A 106 5.27 -9.41 -16.87
C GLN A 106 6.37 -9.44 -15.81
N VAL A 107 5.98 -9.80 -14.59
CA VAL A 107 6.90 -10.24 -13.54
C VAL A 107 7.80 -11.29 -14.19
N ARG A 108 9.11 -11.02 -14.23
CA ARG A 108 10.07 -11.98 -14.77
C ARG A 108 10.00 -13.23 -13.89
N PRO A 109 10.03 -14.44 -14.46
CA PRO A 109 10.09 -15.64 -13.65
C PRO A 109 11.27 -15.55 -12.68
N PHE A 110 11.00 -15.80 -11.40
CA PHE A 110 11.98 -15.72 -10.30
C PHE A 110 12.50 -14.29 -10.02
N ASP A 111 11.72 -13.24 -10.29
CA ASP A 111 12.14 -11.84 -10.03
C ASP A 111 12.48 -11.58 -8.56
N PHE A 112 11.77 -12.25 -7.64
CA PHE A 112 12.08 -12.20 -6.20
C PHE A 112 13.50 -12.69 -5.90
N MET A 113 13.99 -13.71 -6.60
CA MET A 113 15.35 -14.24 -6.39
C MET A 113 16.42 -13.29 -6.93
N ARG A 114 16.12 -12.48 -7.95
CA ARG A 114 17.07 -11.50 -8.52
C ARG A 114 17.47 -10.41 -7.52
N HIS A 115 16.59 -10.09 -6.58
CA HIS A 115 16.79 -9.07 -5.56
C HIS A 115 17.17 -9.66 -4.19
N THR A 116 17.29 -10.99 -4.10
CA THR A 116 17.65 -11.70 -2.86
C THR A 116 19.16 -11.94 -2.81
N ASP A 117 19.75 -11.87 -1.61
CA ASP A 117 21.17 -12.16 -1.41
C ASP A 117 21.55 -13.57 -1.92
N PRO A 118 22.65 -13.72 -2.69
CA PRO A 118 23.05 -15.01 -3.26
C PRO A 118 23.23 -16.13 -2.21
N GLN A 119 23.68 -15.82 -1.00
CA GLN A 119 23.86 -16.81 0.06
C GLN A 119 22.53 -17.32 0.61
N GLN A 120 21.53 -16.43 0.70
CA GLN A 120 20.16 -16.81 1.08
C GLN A 120 19.52 -17.71 0.02
N VAL A 121 19.66 -17.34 -1.26
CA VAL A 121 19.18 -18.16 -2.38
C VAL A 121 19.86 -19.54 -2.35
N LEU A 122 21.17 -19.60 -2.13
CA LEU A 122 21.91 -20.85 -1.99
C LEU A 122 21.39 -21.71 -0.83
N GLY A 123 21.21 -21.10 0.35
CA GLY A 123 20.70 -21.78 1.55
C GLY A 123 19.34 -22.43 1.30
N PHE A 124 18.52 -21.82 0.45
CA PHE A 124 17.21 -22.30 0.06
C PHE A 124 17.25 -23.41 -1.00
N ILE A 125 18.04 -23.25 -2.06
CA ILE A 125 18.00 -24.17 -3.21
C ILE A 125 18.95 -25.36 -3.09
N GLN A 126 19.90 -25.37 -2.16
CA GLN A 126 20.91 -26.43 -2.04
C GLN A 126 20.34 -27.84 -1.82
N GLY A 127 19.13 -27.95 -1.24
CA GLY A 127 18.42 -29.21 -1.02
C GLY A 127 17.50 -29.63 -2.18
N GLU A 128 17.37 -28.81 -3.22
CA GLU A 128 16.48 -29.06 -4.35
C GLU A 128 17.15 -29.96 -5.41
N HIS A 129 16.32 -30.57 -6.26
CA HIS A 129 16.82 -31.44 -7.33
C HIS A 129 17.68 -30.63 -8.34
N PRO A 130 18.78 -31.19 -8.89
CA PRO A 130 19.66 -30.47 -9.82
C PRO A 130 18.96 -29.84 -11.03
N GLN A 131 17.83 -30.40 -11.48
CA GLN A 131 17.00 -29.83 -12.55
C GLN A 131 16.31 -28.53 -12.12
N THR A 132 15.83 -28.45 -10.89
CA THR A 132 15.19 -27.25 -10.32
C THR A 132 16.23 -26.15 -10.14
N ILE A 133 17.41 -26.50 -9.62
CA ILE A 133 18.53 -25.55 -9.47
C ILE A 133 18.95 -25.03 -10.85
N ALA A 134 19.12 -25.91 -11.85
CA ALA A 134 19.45 -25.51 -13.22
C ALA A 134 18.41 -24.56 -13.82
N LEU A 135 17.12 -24.83 -13.57
CA LEU A 135 16.03 -23.96 -13.97
C LEU A 135 16.16 -22.57 -13.33
N ILE A 136 16.27 -22.49 -12.01
CA ILE A 136 16.40 -21.22 -11.30
C ILE A 136 17.60 -20.42 -11.81
N LEU A 137 18.79 -21.04 -11.84
CA LEU A 137 20.02 -20.37 -12.26
C LEU A 137 19.98 -19.87 -13.71
N SER A 138 19.21 -20.52 -14.59
CA SER A 138 19.07 -20.08 -15.99
C SER A 138 18.29 -18.77 -16.15
N TYR A 139 17.56 -18.34 -15.12
CA TYR A 139 16.78 -17.09 -15.12
C TYR A 139 17.40 -15.97 -14.26
N LEU A 140 18.48 -16.26 -13.52
CA LEU A 140 19.23 -15.26 -12.75
C LEU A 140 20.29 -14.55 -13.61
N GLU A 141 20.77 -13.40 -13.14
CA GLU A 141 21.88 -12.71 -13.79
C GLU A 141 23.18 -13.53 -13.64
N PRO A 142 24.04 -13.62 -14.68
CA PRO A 142 25.24 -14.47 -14.65
C PRO A 142 26.15 -14.29 -13.43
N PRO A 143 26.42 -13.07 -12.92
CA PRO A 143 27.22 -12.90 -11.71
C PRO A 143 26.59 -13.52 -10.46
N GLN A 144 25.28 -13.37 -10.29
CA GLN A 144 24.54 -13.94 -9.17
C GLN A 144 24.49 -15.46 -9.27
N ALA A 145 24.21 -15.99 -10.46
CA ALA A 145 24.21 -17.44 -10.72
C ALA A 145 25.59 -18.07 -10.46
N ALA A 146 26.68 -17.38 -10.82
CA ALA A 146 28.04 -17.81 -10.56
C ALA A 146 28.35 -17.88 -9.05
N MET A 147 27.90 -16.89 -8.27
CA MET A 147 28.06 -16.91 -6.82
C MET A 147 27.29 -18.09 -6.20
N ILE A 148 26.04 -18.31 -6.61
CA ILE A 148 25.21 -19.40 -6.08
C ILE A 148 25.78 -20.77 -6.45
N ILE A 149 26.13 -21.00 -7.73
CA ILE A 149 26.67 -22.30 -8.15
C ILE A 149 28.00 -22.61 -7.44
N SER A 150 28.83 -21.59 -7.15
CA SER A 150 30.11 -21.78 -6.45
C SER A 150 29.96 -22.31 -5.03
N GLY A 151 28.83 -22.05 -4.37
CA GLY A 151 28.55 -22.53 -3.03
C GLY A 151 27.93 -23.93 -2.95
N LEU A 152 27.58 -24.54 -4.10
CA LEU A 152 27.08 -25.92 -4.14
C LEU A 152 28.23 -26.94 -4.04
N PRO A 153 27.97 -28.19 -3.59
CA PRO A 153 28.97 -29.27 -3.63
C PRO A 153 29.49 -29.53 -5.04
N ALA A 154 30.78 -29.88 -5.21
CA ALA A 154 31.44 -30.01 -6.51
C ALA A 154 30.70 -30.93 -7.51
N VAL A 155 30.10 -32.02 -7.03
CA VAL A 155 29.30 -32.94 -7.86
C VAL A 155 28.02 -32.25 -8.36
N MET A 156 27.35 -31.48 -7.51
CA MET A 156 26.14 -30.71 -7.86
C MET A 156 26.46 -29.61 -8.86
N GLN A 157 27.60 -28.92 -8.72
CA GLN A 157 28.04 -27.88 -9.65
C GLN A 157 28.10 -28.39 -11.09
N ALA A 158 28.80 -29.51 -11.31
CA ALA A 158 28.95 -30.12 -12.62
C ALA A 158 27.60 -30.60 -13.19
N GLU A 159 26.75 -31.17 -12.34
CA GLU A 159 25.48 -31.78 -12.71
C GLU A 159 24.39 -30.72 -13.02
N VAL A 160 24.44 -29.57 -12.35
CA VAL A 160 23.63 -28.37 -12.64
C VAL A 160 24.12 -27.71 -13.94
N ALA A 161 25.43 -27.48 -14.09
CA ALA A 161 25.99 -26.86 -15.30
C ALA A 161 25.67 -27.67 -16.57
N LYS A 162 25.79 -29.01 -16.50
CA LYS A 162 25.41 -29.91 -17.59
C LYS A 162 23.95 -29.79 -17.99
N ARG A 163 23.04 -29.59 -17.02
CA ARG A 163 21.61 -29.41 -17.29
C ARG A 163 21.30 -28.06 -17.91
N ILE A 164 21.89 -26.98 -17.41
CA ILE A 164 21.75 -25.64 -18.01
C ILE A 164 22.18 -25.70 -19.49
N ALA A 165 23.29 -26.38 -19.78
CA ALA A 165 23.81 -26.51 -21.14
C ALA A 165 22.95 -27.38 -22.08
N ARG A 166 22.10 -28.27 -21.54
CA ARG A 166 21.26 -29.21 -22.31
C ARG A 166 19.77 -28.90 -22.21
N MET A 167 19.40 -27.87 -21.47
CA MET A 167 18.01 -27.50 -21.25
C MET A 167 17.43 -26.90 -22.53
N ASP A 168 16.37 -27.52 -23.04
CA ASP A 168 15.55 -26.99 -24.13
C ASP A 168 14.41 -26.11 -23.59
N ARG A 169 13.34 -25.95 -24.38
CA ARG A 169 12.17 -25.15 -24.03
C ARG A 169 11.40 -25.75 -22.85
N ILE A 170 11.12 -24.94 -21.85
CA ILE A 170 10.23 -25.25 -20.73
C ILE A 170 8.86 -24.64 -21.01
N THR A 171 7.78 -25.38 -20.74
CA THR A 171 6.44 -24.86 -20.91
C THR A 171 6.14 -23.78 -19.86
N PRO A 172 5.47 -22.66 -20.23
CA PRO A 172 5.16 -21.58 -19.30
C PRO A 172 4.33 -21.99 -18.09
N GLU A 173 3.57 -23.09 -18.18
CA GLU A 173 2.76 -23.64 -17.09
C GLU A 173 3.64 -24.30 -16.02
N VAL A 174 4.62 -25.11 -16.44
CA VAL A 174 5.57 -25.77 -15.53
C VAL A 174 6.45 -24.73 -14.84
N LEU A 175 6.87 -23.70 -15.58
CA LEU A 175 7.64 -22.59 -15.03
C LEU A 175 6.88 -21.86 -13.90
N ARG A 176 5.62 -21.50 -14.15
CA ARG A 176 4.73 -20.86 -13.16
C ARG A 176 4.47 -21.75 -11.94
N GLU A 177 4.35 -23.06 -12.15
CA GLU A 177 4.16 -24.00 -11.04
C GLU A 177 5.38 -24.04 -10.12
N VAL A 178 6.56 -24.16 -10.71
CA VAL A 178 7.83 -24.21 -9.99
C VAL A 178 8.06 -22.89 -9.25
N GLU A 179 7.83 -21.76 -9.91
CA GLU A 179 7.91 -20.43 -9.31
C GLU A 179 6.99 -20.29 -8.10
N ARG A 180 5.70 -20.63 -8.23
CA ARG A 180 4.72 -20.55 -7.15
C ARG A 180 5.07 -21.42 -5.94
N VAL A 181 5.61 -22.62 -6.17
CA VAL A 181 6.04 -23.51 -5.09
C VAL A 181 7.27 -22.95 -4.37
N LEU A 182 8.24 -22.44 -5.14
CA LEU A 182 9.45 -21.85 -4.58
C LEU A 182 9.17 -20.55 -3.83
N GLU A 183 8.30 -19.69 -4.35
CA GLU A 183 7.86 -18.46 -3.68
C GLU A 183 7.19 -18.75 -2.33
N ARG A 184 6.30 -19.74 -2.27
CA ARG A 184 5.66 -20.17 -1.01
C ARG A 184 6.63 -20.77 -0.01
N LYS A 185 7.57 -21.59 -0.47
CA LYS A 185 8.59 -22.17 0.40
C LYS A 185 9.56 -21.10 0.89
N LEU A 186 9.95 -20.16 0.03
CA LEU A 186 10.81 -19.05 0.38
C LEU A 186 10.13 -18.14 1.40
N SER A 187 8.85 -17.81 1.23
CA SER A 187 8.10 -17.00 2.22
C SER A 187 7.91 -17.70 3.57
N THR A 188 7.98 -19.04 3.61
CA THR A 188 7.90 -19.82 4.85
C THR A 188 9.26 -19.89 5.57
N VAL A 189 10.37 -19.95 4.83
CA VAL A 189 11.73 -20.04 5.39
C VAL A 189 12.30 -18.65 5.70
N MET A 190 12.00 -17.65 4.87
CA MET A 190 12.28 -16.24 5.12
C MET A 190 11.18 -15.61 5.98
N GLY A 191 10.84 -16.26 7.10
CA GLY A 191 9.88 -15.76 8.06
C GLY A 191 10.13 -14.28 8.34
N GLN A 192 9.23 -13.45 7.83
CA GLN A 192 9.18 -11.99 7.90
C GLN A 192 10.34 -11.23 7.25
N ASP A 193 10.29 -11.12 5.93
CA ASP A 193 10.44 -9.82 5.27
C ASP A 193 9.39 -9.73 4.16
N PHE A 194 8.13 -9.53 4.56
CA PHE A 194 7.37 -8.56 3.79
C PHE A 194 8.24 -7.30 3.84
N THR A 195 8.50 -6.63 2.71
CA THR A 195 8.58 -5.17 2.80
C THR A 195 7.28 -4.77 3.49
N MET A 196 7.32 -4.54 4.81
CA MET A 196 6.15 -4.34 5.64
C MET A 196 5.47 -3.08 5.11
N ALA A 197 4.48 -3.27 4.23
CA ALA A 197 3.70 -2.18 3.69
C ALA A 197 2.69 -1.82 4.78
N GLY A 198 3.18 -1.14 5.82
CA GLY A 198 2.43 -0.85 7.03
C GLY A 198 3.08 -1.42 8.29
N GLY A 199 2.31 -1.45 9.36
CA GLY A 199 2.79 -1.75 10.71
C GLY A 199 2.62 -0.56 11.64
N ILE A 200 2.85 -0.80 12.92
CA ILE A 200 2.68 0.22 13.95
C ILE A 200 3.63 1.39 13.67
N ASP A 201 4.87 1.14 13.23
CA ASP A 201 5.83 2.21 12.90
C ASP A 201 5.38 3.07 11.71
N ALA A 202 4.76 2.45 10.70
CA ALA A 202 4.21 3.18 9.55
C ALA A 202 2.99 4.03 9.95
N VAL A 203 2.10 3.48 10.78
CA VAL A 203 0.93 4.20 11.31
C VAL A 203 1.38 5.33 12.24
N VAL A 204 2.37 5.10 13.08
CA VAL A 204 3.02 6.11 13.92
C VAL A 204 3.63 7.23 13.07
N GLY A 205 4.36 6.89 12.00
CA GLY A 205 4.89 7.88 11.06
C GLY A 205 3.81 8.73 10.40
N ILE A 206 2.68 8.11 10.00
CA ILE A 206 1.51 8.81 9.45
C ILE A 206 0.86 9.72 10.49
N ILE A 207 0.62 9.21 11.70
CA ILE A 207 0.01 9.96 12.81
C ILE A 207 0.87 11.16 13.20
N ASN A 208 2.19 10.97 13.34
CA ASN A 208 3.12 12.06 13.66
C ASN A 208 3.20 13.15 12.57
N SER A 209 2.85 12.81 11.34
CA SER A 209 2.85 13.76 10.21
C SER A 209 1.47 14.38 9.96
N ALA A 210 0.43 13.87 10.62
CA ALA A 210 -0.94 14.34 10.50
C ALA A 210 -1.20 15.53 11.45
N ASP A 211 -2.28 16.27 11.20
CA ASP A 211 -2.74 17.29 12.14
C ASP A 211 -3.40 16.64 13.37
N ARG A 212 -3.42 17.36 14.50
CA ARG A 212 -3.95 16.86 15.79
C ARG A 212 -5.40 16.39 15.72
N THR A 213 -6.23 16.96 14.83
CA THR A 213 -7.62 16.51 14.66
C THR A 213 -7.66 15.11 14.06
N THR A 214 -6.83 14.87 13.05
CA THR A 214 -6.70 13.58 12.38
C THR A 214 -6.09 12.52 13.31
N GLU A 215 -5.02 12.86 14.03
CA GLU A 215 -4.44 12.02 15.09
C GLU A 215 -5.52 11.62 16.10
N ARG A 216 -6.25 12.59 16.66
CA ARG A 216 -7.24 12.33 17.71
C ARG A 216 -8.37 11.44 17.21
N ASN A 217 -8.88 11.69 16.01
CA ASN A 217 -9.94 10.85 15.42
C ASN A 217 -9.47 9.41 15.19
N ILE A 218 -8.22 9.23 14.72
CA ILE A 218 -7.63 7.90 14.52
C ILE A 218 -7.46 7.20 15.87
N MET A 219 -6.91 7.87 16.88
CA MET A 219 -6.68 7.31 18.20
C MET A 219 -7.99 7.00 18.95
N GLU A 220 -9.00 7.87 18.91
CA GLU A 220 -10.32 7.62 19.51
C GLU A 220 -10.98 6.37 18.88
N TYR A 221 -10.91 6.24 17.55
CA TYR A 221 -11.43 5.05 16.86
C TYR A 221 -10.67 3.78 17.25
N LEU A 222 -9.35 3.84 17.34
CA LEU A 222 -8.52 2.70 17.75
C LEU A 222 -8.76 2.33 19.22
N GLU A 223 -8.91 3.29 20.13
CA GLU A 223 -9.23 3.01 21.54
C GLU A 223 -10.58 2.31 21.72
N GLU A 224 -11.58 2.62 20.88
CA GLU A 224 -12.90 2.00 20.95
C GLU A 224 -12.94 0.60 20.31
N ASN A 225 -12.19 0.39 19.22
CA ASN A 225 -12.29 -0.83 18.41
C ASN A 225 -11.15 -1.83 18.64
N ASP A 226 -9.97 -1.37 19.05
CA ASP A 226 -8.78 -2.18 19.32
C ASP A 226 -7.86 -1.53 20.39
N PRO A 227 -8.21 -1.65 21.69
CA PRO A 227 -7.49 -1.00 22.77
C PRO A 227 -6.01 -1.44 22.90
N GLU A 228 -5.71 -2.69 22.55
CA GLU A 228 -4.34 -3.22 22.60
C GLU A 228 -3.46 -2.55 21.54
N LEU A 229 -3.95 -2.43 20.29
CA LEU A 229 -3.26 -1.74 19.22
C LEU A 229 -3.10 -0.24 19.50
N ALA A 230 -4.13 0.40 20.07
CA ALA A 230 -4.05 1.81 20.48
C ALA A 230 -2.93 2.04 21.51
N GLU A 231 -2.79 1.17 22.50
CA GLU A 231 -1.70 1.23 23.47
C GLU A 231 -0.33 0.97 22.83
N GLU A 232 -0.21 0.03 21.89
CA GLU A 232 1.05 -0.18 21.16
C GLU A 232 1.46 1.01 20.29
N ILE A 233 0.50 1.68 19.65
CA ILE A 233 0.75 2.91 18.88
C ILE A 233 1.16 4.04 19.83
N LYS A 234 0.46 4.24 20.95
CA LYS A 234 0.80 5.27 21.96
C LYS A 234 2.22 5.10 22.49
N LYS A 235 2.64 3.88 22.78
CA LYS A 235 4.01 3.59 23.26
C LYS A 235 5.09 4.02 22.27
N ARG A 236 4.76 4.13 20.98
CA ARG A 236 5.68 4.52 19.90
C ARG A 236 5.48 5.97 19.42
N LEU A 237 4.44 6.67 19.89
CA LEU A 237 4.27 8.10 19.65
C LEU A 237 5.15 8.89 20.63
N PHE A 238 6.20 9.54 20.12
CA PHE A 238 6.93 10.56 20.87
C PHE A 238 6.12 11.85 20.83
N VAL A 239 5.48 12.18 21.95
CA VAL A 239 4.69 13.39 22.13
C VAL A 239 5.54 14.51 22.74
N PHE A 240 5.07 15.76 22.65
CA PHE A 240 5.79 16.91 23.19
C PHE A 240 6.11 16.78 24.70
N GLU A 241 5.25 16.12 25.47
CA GLU A 241 5.51 15.86 26.89
C GLU A 241 6.66 14.85 27.13
N ASP A 242 6.95 13.96 26.18
CA ASP A 242 8.05 12.99 26.30
C ASP A 242 9.43 13.65 26.27
N ILE A 243 9.52 14.92 25.90
CA ILE A 243 10.76 15.72 26.01
C ILE A 243 11.29 15.72 27.45
N ILE A 244 10.42 15.52 28.44
CA ILE A 244 10.83 15.37 29.83
C ILE A 244 11.72 14.15 30.09
N ARG A 245 11.78 13.18 29.18
CA ARG A 245 12.64 11.99 29.27
C ARG A 245 14.01 12.18 28.61
N LEU A 246 14.18 13.16 27.71
CA LEU A 246 15.47 13.41 27.04
C LEU A 246 16.57 13.79 28.04
N ASP A 247 17.79 13.31 27.85
CA ASP A 247 18.90 13.76 28.68
C ASP A 247 19.22 15.25 28.42
N ASP A 248 19.88 15.90 29.39
CA ASP A 248 20.21 17.32 29.33
C ASP A 248 21.05 17.67 28.08
N ARG A 249 21.91 16.77 27.60
CA ARG A 249 22.77 17.00 26.42
C ARG A 249 21.95 16.95 25.14
N SER A 250 21.03 15.99 25.00
CA SER A 250 20.09 15.90 23.88
C SER A 250 19.21 17.16 23.82
N LEU A 251 18.65 17.59 24.96
CA LEU A 251 17.83 18.80 25.00
C LEU A 251 18.62 20.07 24.62
N GLN A 252 19.87 20.20 25.06
CA GLN A 252 20.75 21.29 24.64
C GLN A 252 21.06 21.29 23.14
N ARG A 253 21.10 20.11 22.50
CA ARG A 253 21.28 20.03 21.03
C ARG A 253 20.03 20.49 20.30
N VAL A 254 18.85 20.08 20.76
CA VAL A 254 17.54 20.50 20.24
C VAL A 254 17.39 22.01 20.33
N LEU A 255 17.72 22.60 21.48
CA LEU A 255 17.67 24.06 21.71
C LEU A 255 18.50 24.90 20.73
N ARG A 256 19.45 24.31 20.00
CA ARG A 256 20.25 25.00 18.97
C ARG A 256 19.59 25.03 17.60
N GLU A 257 18.63 24.13 17.35
CA GLU A 257 17.96 23.99 16.05
C GLU A 257 16.54 24.58 16.06
N VAL A 258 15.93 24.71 17.24
CA VAL A 258 14.58 25.25 17.40
C VAL A 258 14.59 26.79 17.40
N ASP A 259 13.68 27.41 16.66
CA ASP A 259 13.46 28.86 16.69
C ASP A 259 12.89 29.31 18.04
N MET A 260 13.47 30.36 18.64
CA MET A 260 13.10 30.82 19.98
C MET A 260 11.66 31.33 20.08
N LYS A 261 11.09 31.88 19.00
CA LYS A 261 9.69 32.33 19.00
C LYS A 261 8.74 31.13 18.97
N GLU A 262 9.07 30.12 18.17
CA GLU A 262 8.31 28.87 18.12
C GLU A 262 8.38 28.13 19.45
N LEU A 263 9.56 28.09 20.08
CA LEU A 263 9.74 27.51 21.41
C LEU A 263 8.90 28.25 22.47
N GLY A 264 8.89 29.58 22.45
CA GLY A 264 8.08 30.38 23.40
C GLY A 264 6.59 30.10 23.27
N LEU A 265 6.11 29.96 22.03
CA LEU A 265 4.72 29.59 21.75
C LEU A 265 4.40 28.16 22.21
N ALA A 266 5.28 27.20 21.95
CA ALA A 266 5.10 25.80 22.38
C ALA A 266 5.07 25.66 23.91
N LEU A 267 5.93 26.41 24.62
CA LEU A 267 6.05 26.36 26.09
C LEU A 267 4.89 27.01 26.85
N LYS A 268 4.06 27.84 26.20
CA LYS A 268 2.81 28.35 26.80
C LYS A 268 1.84 27.24 27.16
N GLY A 269 1.78 26.17 26.35
CA GLY A 269 0.95 24.99 26.60
C GLY A 269 1.65 23.87 27.35
N ALA A 270 2.92 24.03 27.73
CA ALA A 270 3.70 23.02 28.44
C ALA A 270 3.43 23.02 29.95
N THR A 271 3.60 21.85 30.57
CA THR A 271 3.62 21.70 32.04
C THR A 271 4.75 22.51 32.68
N GLU A 272 4.58 22.93 33.95
CA GLU A 272 5.61 23.70 34.67
C GLU A 272 6.95 22.94 34.77
N GLU A 273 6.87 21.62 34.95
CA GLU A 273 8.02 20.73 35.04
C GLU A 273 8.81 20.70 33.72
N LEU A 274 8.12 20.50 32.60
CA LEU A 274 8.75 20.52 31.28
C LEU A 274 9.37 21.89 30.99
N ARG A 275 8.65 22.97 31.31
CA ARG A 275 9.15 24.33 31.15
C ARG A 275 10.42 24.58 31.96
N ALA A 276 10.45 24.15 33.22
CA ALA A 276 11.64 24.25 34.07
C ALA A 276 12.83 23.48 33.48
N LYS A 277 12.59 22.32 32.87
CA LYS A 277 13.63 21.52 32.20
C LYS A 277 14.25 22.24 31.00
N PHE A 278 13.43 22.88 30.18
CA PHE A 278 13.92 23.74 29.08
C PHE A 278 14.78 24.87 29.62
N PHE A 279 14.29 25.64 30.61
CA PHE A 279 15.04 26.75 31.17
C PHE A 279 16.35 26.34 31.85
N LYS A 280 16.38 25.19 32.53
CA LYS A 280 17.60 24.62 33.14
C LYS A 280 18.69 24.37 32.10
N ASN A 281 18.31 24.01 30.88
CA ASN A 281 19.23 23.68 29.78
C ASN A 281 19.57 24.89 28.88
N MET A 282 19.08 26.08 29.22
CA MET A 282 19.40 27.32 28.52
C MET A 282 20.44 28.15 29.30
N SER A 283 21.13 29.05 28.58
CA SER A 283 21.90 30.09 29.26
C SER A 283 20.95 31.06 29.99
N LYS A 284 21.39 31.66 31.11
CA LYS A 284 20.58 32.61 31.89
C LYS A 284 19.94 33.70 31.01
N ARG A 285 20.74 34.31 30.14
CA ARG A 285 20.29 35.34 29.20
C ARG A 285 19.21 34.83 28.23
N ALA A 286 19.37 33.62 27.69
CA ALA A 286 18.39 33.06 26.75
C ALA A 286 17.09 32.67 27.46
N ALA A 287 17.18 32.15 28.69
CA ALA A 287 16.02 31.86 29.52
C ALA A 287 15.24 33.14 29.88
N GLU A 288 15.93 34.21 30.29
CA GLU A 288 15.34 35.52 30.58
C GLU A 288 14.63 36.09 29.34
N MET A 289 15.29 36.10 28.18
CA MET A 289 14.68 36.58 26.93
C MET A 289 13.44 35.77 26.52
N LEU A 290 13.51 34.44 26.63
CA LEU A 290 12.38 33.57 26.29
C LEU A 290 11.20 33.79 27.25
N GLN A 291 11.48 33.97 28.55
CA GLN A 291 10.46 34.27 29.55
C GLN A 291 9.77 35.62 29.27
N GLU A 292 10.55 36.66 28.96
CA GLU A 292 10.01 37.97 28.58
C GLU A 292 9.16 37.90 27.31
N ASP A 293 9.62 37.18 26.28
CA ASP A 293 8.88 36.96 25.03
C ASP A 293 7.56 36.23 25.28
N MET A 294 7.57 35.19 26.12
CA MET A 294 6.36 34.47 26.53
C MET A 294 5.38 35.39 27.26
N ASP A 295 5.85 36.25 28.16
CA ASP A 295 4.99 37.20 28.87
C ASP A 295 4.40 38.25 27.93
N TYR A 296 5.17 38.69 26.93
CA TYR A 296 4.74 39.67 25.92
C TYR A 296 3.71 39.11 24.91
N MET A 297 3.77 37.81 24.59
CA MET A 297 2.84 37.17 23.64
C MET A 297 1.35 37.22 24.06
N GLY A 298 1.06 37.41 25.36
CA GLY A 298 -0.31 37.47 25.85
C GLY A 298 -1.09 36.16 25.65
N PRO A 299 -2.44 36.20 25.51
CA PRO A 299 -3.25 35.02 25.22
C PRO A 299 -3.09 34.57 23.76
N VAL A 300 -2.68 33.32 23.59
CA VAL A 300 -2.45 32.68 22.28
C VAL A 300 -3.53 31.62 22.01
N ARG A 301 -3.81 31.32 20.74
CA ARG A 301 -4.80 30.30 20.39
C ARG A 301 -4.19 28.92 20.65
N VAL A 302 -5.01 28.00 21.18
CA VAL A 302 -4.60 26.61 21.42
C VAL A 302 -3.98 25.99 20.17
N LYS A 303 -4.61 26.16 19.00
CA LYS A 303 -4.08 25.66 17.73
C LYS A 303 -2.66 26.14 17.42
N ASP A 304 -2.35 27.41 17.66
CA ASP A 304 -1.04 27.98 17.36
C ASP A 304 0.04 27.39 18.28
N VAL A 305 -0.32 27.06 19.53
CA VAL A 305 0.55 26.35 20.49
C VAL A 305 0.81 24.92 20.03
N GLU A 306 -0.22 24.22 19.58
CA GLU A 306 -0.12 22.84 19.09
C GLU A 306 0.76 22.74 17.84
N ASP A 307 0.56 23.65 16.88
CA ASP A 307 1.38 23.73 15.67
C ASP A 307 2.85 23.99 16.03
N ALA A 308 3.12 24.83 17.04
CA ALA A 308 4.46 25.08 17.54
C ALA A 308 5.07 23.86 18.25
N GLN A 309 4.29 23.16 19.09
CA GLN A 309 4.73 21.92 19.75
C GLN A 309 5.11 20.84 18.72
N GLN A 310 4.31 20.69 17.66
CA GLN A 310 4.58 19.73 16.60
C GLN A 310 5.89 20.06 15.86
N LYS A 311 6.17 21.35 15.60
CA LYS A 311 7.45 21.75 15.01
C LYS A 311 8.64 21.38 15.89
N VAL A 312 8.54 21.58 17.20
CA VAL A 312 9.60 21.17 18.15
C VAL A 312 9.80 19.66 18.12
N VAL A 313 8.72 18.87 18.16
CA VAL A 313 8.79 17.40 18.04
C VAL A 313 9.44 16.97 16.73
N ASN A 314 9.11 17.61 15.61
CA ASN A 314 9.70 17.32 14.30
C ASN A 314 11.21 17.61 14.26
N VAL A 315 11.67 18.68 14.91
CA VAL A 315 13.11 18.97 15.03
C VAL A 315 13.84 17.90 15.84
N ILE A 316 13.24 17.46 16.95
CA ILE A 316 13.80 16.38 17.79
C ILE A 316 13.95 15.10 16.98
N ARG A 317 12.90 14.68 16.27
CA ARG A 317 12.95 13.50 15.39
C ARG A 317 14.01 13.64 14.29
N GLY A 318 14.09 14.80 13.65
CA GLY A 318 15.12 15.04 12.63
C GLY A 318 16.56 15.00 13.17
N LEU A 319 16.77 15.24 14.47
CA LEU A 319 18.06 15.07 15.13
C LEU A 319 18.31 13.61 15.55
N GLU A 320 17.28 12.89 15.95
CA GLU A 320 17.34 11.46 16.26
C GLU A 320 17.70 10.65 15.00
N GLU A 321 17.06 10.93 13.87
CA GLU A 321 17.34 10.29 12.57
C GLU A 321 18.80 10.50 12.12
N LYS A 322 19.41 11.63 12.49
CA LYS A 322 20.83 11.92 12.23
C LYS A 322 21.77 11.25 13.25
N GLY A 323 21.22 10.60 14.28
CA GLY A 323 21.98 10.04 15.40
C GLY A 323 22.61 11.09 16.31
N GLU A 324 22.13 12.34 16.27
CA GLU A 324 22.68 13.43 17.08
C GLU A 324 22.10 13.48 18.51
N ILE A 325 20.90 12.92 18.69
CA ILE A 325 20.26 12.71 19.99
C ILE A 325 19.75 11.27 20.09
N ILE A 326 19.54 10.80 21.31
CA ILE A 326 18.95 9.49 21.57
C ILE A 326 17.63 9.75 22.30
N ILE A 327 16.52 9.29 21.73
CA ILE A 327 15.24 9.26 22.41
C ILE A 327 15.14 7.90 23.08
N SER A 328 15.23 7.88 24.40
CA SER A 328 14.85 6.70 25.18
C SER A 328 13.34 6.52 25.05
N SER A 329 12.92 5.79 24.01
CA SER A 329 11.58 5.21 23.94
C SER A 329 11.41 4.33 25.18
N GLY A 330 10.21 4.30 25.77
CA GLY A 330 9.96 3.69 27.09
C GLY A 330 10.16 2.16 27.18
N ALA A 331 10.96 1.55 26.31
CA ALA A 331 11.51 0.23 26.51
C ALA A 331 12.78 0.35 27.36
N GLU A 332 12.79 -0.36 28.48
CA GLU A 332 13.99 -0.61 29.28
C GLU A 332 15.04 -1.35 28.42
N ASP A 333 15.83 -0.61 27.65
CA ASP A 333 17.10 -1.14 27.16
C ASP A 333 18.11 -1.05 28.31
N GLU A 334 18.10 -2.08 29.15
CA GLU A 334 19.21 -2.41 30.04
C GLU A 334 20.47 -2.63 29.18
N LEU A 335 21.31 -1.60 29.09
CA LEU A 335 22.69 -1.78 28.64
C LEU A 335 23.49 -2.42 29.77
N VAL A 336 23.81 -3.70 29.61
CA VAL A 336 24.79 -4.42 30.43
C VAL A 336 26.19 -4.02 29.98
N VAL A 337 27.03 -3.61 30.95
CA VAL A 337 28.48 -3.33 30.77
C VAL A 337 29.29 -4.61 30.89
#